data_AF-A0A962Z930-F1
#
_entry.id   AF-A0A962Z930-F1
#
_cell.length_a   1.000
_cell.length_b   1.000
_cell.length_c   1.000
_cell.angle_alpha   90.00
_cell.angle_beta   90.00
_cell.angle_gamma   90.00
#
_symmetry.space_group_name_H-M   'P 1'
#
loop_
_entity.id
_entity.type
_entity.pdbx_description
1 polymer ?
#
loop_
_entity_poly.entity_id
_entity_poly.type
_entity_poly.pdbx_seq_one_letter_code
_entity_poly.pdbx_strand_id
1 'polypeptide(L)' 'MNNFSKNLALWIIIGLLLIALFNLFQGPSTRGTQTPLAFSDFLSEVEGGRVSDVTIQGDSISGHFSDG' A
#
# COMPACT_ATOMS: atom_id res chain seq x y z
N MET A 1 33.93 -12.29 21.87
CA MET A 1 33.57 -11.25 20.89
C MET A 1 33.70 -11.84 19.49
N ASN A 2 32.77 -11.54 18.58
CA ASN A 2 32.78 -11.85 17.14
C ASN A 2 32.13 -13.16 16.62
N ASN A 3 30.94 -13.51 17.14
CA ASN A 3 30.02 -14.44 16.45
C ASN A 3 29.25 -13.76 15.30
N PHE A 4 29.25 -12.43 15.28
CA PHE A 4 28.51 -11.62 14.31
C PHE A 4 29.12 -11.71 12.89
N SER A 5 30.45 -11.77 12.79
CA SER A 5 31.18 -11.92 11.51
C SER A 5 31.12 -13.34 10.95
N LYS A 6 31.20 -14.39 11.78
CA LYS A 6 31.04 -15.79 11.33
C LYS A 6 29.61 -16.07 10.81
N ASN A 7 28.61 -15.41 11.40
CA ASN A 7 27.21 -15.60 11.03
C ASN A 7 26.68 -14.48 10.13
N LEU A 8 27.57 -13.63 9.59
CA LEU A 8 27.17 -12.47 8.79
C LEU A 8 26.38 -12.88 7.55
N ALA A 9 26.78 -13.98 6.91
CA ALA A 9 26.05 -14.55 5.77
C ALA A 9 24.62 -14.97 6.14
N LEU A 10 24.44 -15.59 7.32
CA LEU A 10 23.13 -15.99 7.82
C LEU A 10 22.26 -14.76 8.12
N TRP A 11 22.83 -13.72 8.72
CA TRP A 11 22.13 -12.47 9.01
C TRP A 11 21.66 -11.75 7.74
N ILE A 12 22.47 -11.77 6.68
CA ILE A 12 22.10 -11.20 5.37
C ILE A 12 20.92 -11.96 4.77
N ILE A 13 20.94 -13.29 4.83
CA ILE A 13 19.83 -14.12 4.34
C ILE A 13 18.55 -13.80 5.09
N ILE A 14 18.61 -13.74 6.43
CA ILE A 14 17.45 -13.38 7.26
C ILE A 14 16.92 -11.99 6.90
N GLY A 15 17.80 -11.00 6.73
CA GLY A 15 17.41 -9.65 6.33
C GLY A 15 16.73 -9.61 4.95
N LEU A 16 17.28 -10.31 3.96
CA LEU A 16 16.67 -10.44 2.64
C LEU A 16 15.30 -11.13 2.70
N LEU A 17 15.16 -12.17 3.51
CA LEU A 17 13.91 -12.90 3.69
C LEU A 17 12.84 -12.00 4.31
N LEU A 18 13.19 -11.19 5.32
CA LEU A 18 12.29 -10.21 5.90
C LEU A 18 11.85 -9.13 4.89
N ILE A 19 12.77 -8.61 4.07
CA ILE A 19 12.44 -7.63 3.01
C ILE A 19 11.51 -8.26 1.96
N ALA A 20 11.78 -9.49 1.55
CA ALA A 20 10.96 -10.21 0.58
C ALA A 20 9.54 -10.45 1.12
N LEU A 21 9.41 -10.89 2.38
CA LEU A 21 8.11 -11.05 3.02
C LEU A 21 7.39 -9.71 3.17
N PHE A 22 8.09 -8.64 3.58
CA PHE A 22 7.51 -7.31 3.69
C PHE A 22 7.00 -6.78 2.34
N ASN A 23 7.71 -7.05 1.24
CA ASN A 23 7.22 -6.73 -0.11
C ASN A 23 6.00 -7.59 -0.52
N LEU A 24 5.96 -8.87 -0.13
CA LEU A 24 4.82 -9.75 -0.42
C LEU A 24 3.55 -9.29 0.32
N PHE A 25 3.67 -8.88 1.58
CA PHE A 25 2.55 -8.42 2.40
C PHE A 25 2.11 -6.97 2.11
N GLN A 26 3.00 -6.09 1.63
CA GLN A 26 2.63 -4.74 1.23
C GLN A 26 1.88 -4.67 -0.11
N GLY A 27 1.77 -5.80 -0.83
CA GLY A 27 1.18 -5.86 -2.15
C GLY A 27 1.88 -4.94 -3.17
N PRO A 28 1.50 -4.97 -4.45
CA PRO A 28 1.76 -3.83 -5.30
C PRO A 28 1.01 -2.65 -4.67
N SER A 29 1.73 -1.77 -3.97
CA SER A 29 1.15 -0.51 -3.54
C SER A 29 0.67 0.17 -4.80
N THR A 30 -0.65 0.18 -5.02
CA THR A 30 -1.29 0.89 -6.12
C THR A 30 -1.01 2.36 -5.90
N ARG A 31 0.20 2.79 -6.31
CA ARG A 31 0.60 4.19 -6.45
C ARG A 31 -0.09 4.72 -7.70
N GLY A 32 -1.42 4.59 -7.73
CA GLY A 32 -2.25 5.53 -8.48
C GLY A 32 -2.02 6.88 -7.83
N THR A 33 -1.89 7.92 -8.64
CA THR A 33 -1.80 9.30 -8.19
C THR A 33 -2.98 9.57 -7.27
N GLN A 34 -2.75 9.60 -5.95
CA GLN A 34 -3.80 9.91 -4.98
C GLN A 34 -4.05 11.41 -5.05
N THR A 35 -5.01 11.81 -5.87
CA THR A 35 -5.42 13.20 -5.99
C THR A 35 -6.36 13.50 -4.81
N PRO A 36 -5.99 14.42 -3.90
CA PRO A 36 -6.89 14.80 -2.82
C PRO A 36 -8.16 15.44 -3.41
N LEU A 37 -9.31 14.85 -3.12
CA LEU A 37 -10.63 15.28 -3.58
C LEU A 37 -11.47 15.71 -2.38
N ALA A 38 -12.28 16.76 -2.54
CA ALA A 38 -13.22 17.15 -1.49
C ALA A 38 -14.30 16.06 -1.31
N PHE A 39 -14.78 15.88 -0.08
CA PHE A 39 -15.78 14.84 0.23
C PHE A 39 -17.10 15.04 -0.54
N SER A 40 -17.53 16.28 -0.76
CA SER A 40 -18.71 16.60 -1.57
C SER A 40 -18.57 16.14 -3.01
N ASP A 41 -17.38 16.34 -3.58
CA ASP A 41 -17.09 15.99 -4.96
C ASP A 41 -17.01 14.47 -5.07
N PHE A 42 -16.34 13.80 -4.13
CA PHE A 42 -16.35 12.34 -4.02
C PHE A 42 -17.78 11.78 -3.96
N LEU A 43 -18.66 12.37 -3.15
CA LEU A 43 -20.05 11.91 -3.06
C LEU A 43 -20.81 12.07 -4.40
N SER A 44 -20.56 13.18 -5.12
CA SER A 44 -21.13 13.39 -6.46
C SER A 44 -20.61 12.40 -7.49
N GLU A 45 -19.33 12.01 -7.41
CA GLU A 45 -18.71 10.99 -8.25
C GLU A 45 -19.27 9.59 -7.97
N VAL A 46 -19.51 9.26 -6.68
CA VAL A 46 -20.15 8.00 -6.25
C VAL A 46 -21.59 7.94 -6.74
N GLU A 47 -22.37 9.00 -6.55
CA GLU A 47 -23.76 9.07 -7.01
C GLU A 47 -23.85 9.07 -8.55
N GLY A 48 -22.83 9.63 -9.21
CA GLY A 48 -22.64 9.58 -10.65
C GLY A 48 -22.16 8.23 -11.20
N GLY A 49 -21.92 7.22 -10.36
CA GLY A 49 -21.49 5.88 -10.75
C GLY A 49 -20.06 5.81 -11.31
N ARG A 50 -19.22 6.81 -11.05
CA ARG A 50 -17.85 6.91 -11.58
C ARG A 50 -16.79 6.31 -10.66
N VAL A 51 -17.18 5.78 -9.51
CA VAL A 51 -16.31 5.12 -8.52
C VAL A 51 -16.53 3.61 -8.57
N SER A 52 -15.46 2.85 -8.81
CA SER A 52 -15.51 1.39 -8.88
C SER A 52 -15.46 0.74 -7.51
N ASP A 53 -14.59 1.25 -6.62
CA ASP A 53 -14.30 0.63 -5.34
C ASP A 53 -13.96 1.69 -4.30
N VAL A 54 -14.33 1.43 -3.04
CA VAL A 54 -14.05 2.32 -1.90
C VAL A 54 -13.46 1.51 -0.75
N THR A 55 -12.35 1.99 -0.21
CA THR A 55 -11.70 1.49 1.01
C THR A 55 -11.73 2.57 2.08
N ILE A 56 -12.28 2.22 3.25
CA ILE A 56 -12.39 3.12 4.40
C ILE A 56 -11.43 2.60 5.50
N GLN A 57 -10.46 3.43 5.88
CA GLN A 57 -9.50 3.15 6.96
C GLN A 57 -9.53 4.27 7.98
N GLY A 58 -10.29 4.06 9.07
CA GLY A 58 -10.49 5.07 10.11
C GLY A 58 -11.15 6.32 9.53
N ASP A 59 -10.46 7.45 9.65
CA ASP A 59 -10.90 8.75 9.11
C ASP A 59 -10.45 8.99 7.65
N SER A 60 -9.75 8.04 7.04
CA SER A 60 -9.31 8.12 5.65
C SER A 60 -10.23 7.31 4.73
N ILE A 61 -10.66 7.93 3.64
CA ILE A 61 -11.44 7.30 2.58
C ILE A 61 -10.61 7.36 1.29
N SER A 62 -10.36 6.21 0.70
CA SER A 62 -9.69 6.08 -0.60
C SER A 62 -10.59 5.28 -1.53
N GLY A 63 -10.64 5.64 -2.80
CA GLY A 63 -11.41 4.89 -3.80
C GLY A 63 -10.72 4.87 -5.15
N HIS A 64 -11.15 3.96 -6.01
CA HIS A 64 -10.72 3.88 -7.40
C HIS A 64 -11.84 4.39 -8.29
N PHE A 65 -11.49 5.24 -9.25
CA PHE A 65 -12.43 5.63 -10.28
C PHE A 65 -12.55 4.51 -11.31
N SER A 66 -13.72 4.38 -11.92
CA SER A 66 -13.98 3.41 -12.98
C SER A 66 -13.19 3.69 -14.27
N ASP A 67 -12.61 4.89 -14.41
CA ASP A 67 -11.87 5.34 -15.58
C ASP A 67 -10.34 5.16 -15.48
N GLY A 68 -9.78 4.88 -14.29
CA GLY A 68 -8.37 4.44 -14.12
C GLY A 68 -7.60 5.07 -12.97
#